data_AF-C6X802-F1
#
_entry.id   AF-C6X802-F1
#
_cell.length_a   1.000
_cell.length_b   1.000
_cell.length_c   1.000
_cell.angle_alpha   90.00
_cell.angle_beta   90.00
_cell.angle_gamma   90.00
#
_symmetry.space_group_name_H-M   'P 1'
#
loop_
_entity.id
_entity.type
_entity.pdbx_description
1 polymer ?
#
loop_
_entity_poly.entity_id
_entity_poly.type
_entity_poly.pdbx_seq_one_letter_code
_entity_poly.pdbx_strand_id
1 'polypeptide(L)'
;MSLEQENQFFKTRKEIDGWVYSNYSHNPKYTINDDLTVDWVGNLDISNLELKQIPIQFNKVSGDFRCSDNQLTSLKGCPLELGGNFDCSYNQLNSLEYAPIRIDGEFDCSYNKITTLQNSPREIRADFDCNDNQLTSLKFAPVKIGGGLFVQRNQIKDLEHVDIKTGDGIYCRENPFINNIYNELDPEEIKPYFESEKLANKLQAELPKQDDFRTIIDSKQIQDLHAQILERNKTVEIPDTYITEANKPKEDVKVIQNNEVVHQTVAPVQEIKPRRMKL
;
A
#
# COMPACT_ATOMS: atom_id res chain seq x y z
N MET A 1 -0.27 38.02 -23.19
CA MET A 1 1.21 38.04 -23.32
C MET A 1 1.65 36.60 -23.17
N SER A 2 2.02 36.01 -24.30
CA SER A 2 2.07 34.58 -24.65
C SER A 2 3.19 33.81 -23.95
N LEU A 3 2.89 32.63 -23.40
CA LEU A 3 3.89 31.59 -23.14
C LEU A 3 3.23 30.19 -23.22
N GLU A 4 2.62 29.86 -24.36
CA GLU A 4 2.88 28.53 -24.90
C GLU A 4 4.31 28.61 -25.46
N GLN A 5 5.30 28.35 -24.60
CA GLN A 5 6.56 27.85 -25.12
C GLN A 5 6.23 26.46 -25.65
N GLU A 6 5.81 26.39 -26.92
CA GLU A 6 5.69 25.13 -27.62
C GLU A 6 6.97 24.35 -27.34
N ASN A 7 6.76 23.20 -26.71
CA ASN A 7 7.74 22.18 -26.43
C ASN A 7 8.21 21.62 -27.77
N GLN A 8 9.07 22.38 -28.46
CA GLN A 8 9.56 22.06 -29.79
C GLN A 8 10.79 21.20 -29.62
N PHE A 9 10.63 19.92 -29.94
CA PHE A 9 11.74 19.08 -30.31
C PHE A 9 12.52 19.73 -31.46
N PHE A 10 13.80 19.36 -31.57
CA PHE A 10 14.59 19.65 -32.75
C PHE A 10 13.88 19.15 -34.01
N LYS A 11 13.87 19.98 -35.05
CA LYS A 11 13.11 19.77 -36.28
C LYS A 11 13.97 19.29 -37.43
N THR A 12 15.28 19.15 -37.21
CA THR A 12 16.24 18.74 -38.23
C THR A 12 17.27 17.79 -37.65
N ARG A 13 17.77 16.89 -38.51
CA ARG A 13 18.90 16.00 -38.19
C ARG A 13 20.13 16.79 -37.70
N LYS A 14 20.38 17.96 -38.31
CA LYS A 14 21.50 18.84 -37.94
C LYS A 14 21.40 19.40 -36.53
N GLU A 15 20.21 19.77 -36.06
CA GLU A 15 20.00 20.24 -34.69
C GLU A 15 20.22 19.11 -33.68
N ILE A 16 19.68 17.92 -33.98
CA ILE A 16 19.89 16.71 -33.16
C ILE A 16 21.37 16.39 -33.07
N ASP A 17 22.06 16.28 -34.22
CA ASP A 17 23.49 16.01 -34.29
C ASP A 17 24.27 17.07 -33.50
N GLY A 18 23.98 18.36 -33.74
CA GLY A 18 24.66 19.46 -33.06
C GLY A 18 24.53 19.40 -31.54
N TRP A 19 23.35 19.05 -31.03
CA TRP A 19 23.15 18.86 -29.60
C TRP A 19 23.89 17.62 -29.07
N VAL A 20 23.86 16.50 -29.79
CA VAL A 20 24.59 15.29 -29.38
C VAL A 20 26.10 15.57 -29.33
N TYR A 21 26.69 16.20 -30.34
CA TYR A 21 28.11 16.54 -30.37
C TYR A 21 28.51 17.52 -29.25
N SER A 22 27.60 18.41 -28.84
CA SER A 22 27.88 19.39 -27.78
C SER A 22 27.89 18.76 -26.39
N ASN A 23 27.14 17.67 -26.18
CA ASN A 23 26.99 17.01 -24.88
C ASN A 23 27.82 15.72 -24.75
N TYR A 24 28.25 15.11 -25.87
CA TYR A 24 29.00 13.86 -25.87
C TYR A 24 30.23 13.94 -26.77
N SER A 25 31.42 13.84 -26.15
CA SER A 25 32.69 14.04 -26.88
C SER A 25 33.32 12.78 -27.50
N HIS A 26 32.74 11.58 -27.34
CA HIS A 26 33.38 10.34 -27.81
C HIS A 26 32.40 9.37 -28.50
N ASN A 27 32.36 9.46 -29.84
CA ASN A 27 31.73 8.52 -30.78
C ASN A 27 30.42 7.87 -30.30
N PRO A 28 29.41 8.69 -29.92
CA PRO A 28 28.11 8.16 -29.54
C PRO A 28 27.52 7.38 -30.72
N LYS A 29 26.98 6.20 -30.43
CA LYS A 29 26.34 5.34 -31.44
C LYS A 29 24.84 5.57 -31.37
N TYR A 30 24.30 6.28 -32.35
CA TYR A 30 22.86 6.53 -32.46
C TYR A 30 22.44 6.56 -33.92
N THR A 31 21.15 6.38 -34.16
CA THR A 31 20.51 6.57 -35.47
C THR A 31 19.39 7.60 -35.32
N ILE A 32 19.35 8.57 -36.23
CA ILE A 32 18.20 9.45 -36.36
C ILE A 32 17.27 8.84 -37.41
N ASN A 33 16.04 8.53 -37.02
CA ASN A 33 15.01 7.96 -37.87
C ASN A 33 14.40 9.01 -38.79
N ASP A 34 13.60 8.58 -39.77
CA ASP A 34 12.97 9.50 -40.74
C ASP A 34 11.93 10.44 -40.11
N ASP A 35 11.34 10.01 -38.99
CA ASP A 35 10.44 10.81 -38.16
C ASP A 35 11.18 11.70 -37.14
N LEU A 36 12.51 11.79 -37.25
CA LEU A 36 13.41 12.52 -36.35
C LEU A 36 13.51 11.97 -34.92
N THR A 37 12.95 10.80 -34.65
CA THR A 37 13.23 10.11 -33.40
C THR A 37 14.64 9.56 -33.37
N VAL A 38 15.18 9.33 -32.17
CA VAL A 38 16.55 8.84 -31.99
C VAL A 38 16.56 7.47 -31.33
N ASP A 39 17.25 6.53 -31.98
CA ASP A 39 17.61 5.23 -31.42
C ASP A 39 19.05 5.28 -30.91
N TRP A 40 19.24 5.13 -29.60
CA TRP A 40 20.53 5.24 -28.92
C TRP A 40 21.09 3.87 -28.52
N VAL A 41 22.39 3.67 -28.79
CA VAL A 41 23.11 2.43 -28.45
C VAL A 41 23.94 2.60 -27.19
N GLY A 42 23.71 1.74 -26.20
CA GLY A 42 24.33 1.79 -24.88
C GLY A 42 23.60 2.73 -23.93
N ASN A 43 24.33 3.15 -22.89
CA ASN A 43 23.81 4.04 -21.85
C ASN A 43 23.76 5.49 -22.36
N LEU A 44 22.70 6.21 -21.99
CA LEU A 44 22.51 7.62 -22.26
C LEU A 44 22.32 8.36 -20.93
N ASP A 45 23.15 9.37 -20.70
CA ASP A 45 23.07 10.21 -19.51
C ASP A 45 22.94 11.68 -19.93
N ILE A 46 21.75 12.23 -19.72
CA ILE A 46 21.38 13.63 -19.97
C ILE A 46 21.12 14.37 -18.64
N SER A 47 21.66 13.86 -17.54
CA SER A 47 21.47 14.40 -16.21
C SER A 47 22.26 15.69 -16.01
N ASN A 48 21.82 16.57 -15.11
CA ASN A 48 22.54 17.80 -14.76
C ASN A 48 22.79 18.76 -15.93
N LEU A 49 21.89 18.81 -16.92
CA LEU A 49 22.00 19.68 -18.10
C LEU A 49 21.09 20.92 -18.01
N GLU A 50 20.50 21.17 -16.84
CA GLU A 50 19.53 22.24 -16.58
C GLU A 50 18.31 22.21 -17.55
N LEU A 51 17.97 21.02 -18.04
CA LEU A 51 16.92 20.84 -19.04
C LEU A 51 15.55 21.15 -18.44
N LYS A 52 14.82 22.06 -19.08
CA LYS A 52 13.38 22.26 -18.79
C LYS A 52 12.50 21.29 -19.57
N GLN A 53 13.02 20.78 -20.68
CA GLN A 53 12.44 19.77 -21.54
C GLN A 53 13.56 19.01 -22.25
N ILE A 54 13.33 17.76 -22.61
CA ILE A 54 14.25 17.00 -23.47
C ILE A 54 14.03 17.50 -24.91
N PRO A 55 15.07 18.01 -25.60
CA PRO A 55 14.90 18.62 -26.92
C PRO A 55 14.83 17.60 -28.07
N ILE A 56 15.02 16.31 -27.76
CA ILE A 56 15.00 15.19 -28.70
C ILE A 56 13.87 14.24 -28.31
N GLN A 57 13.22 13.64 -29.31
CA GLN A 57 12.35 12.48 -29.07
C GLN A 57 13.17 11.20 -29.21
N PHE A 58 13.50 10.56 -28.11
CA PHE A 58 14.09 9.22 -28.15
C PHE A 58 12.99 8.20 -28.45
N ASN A 59 13.28 7.26 -29.34
CA ASN A 59 12.40 6.12 -29.61
C ASN A 59 12.85 4.91 -28.81
N LYS A 60 14.14 4.56 -28.93
CA LYS A 60 14.75 3.43 -28.24
C LYS A 60 16.08 3.78 -27.60
N VAL A 61 16.33 3.30 -26.39
CA VAL A 61 17.66 3.30 -25.77
C VAL A 61 17.98 1.87 -25.32
N SER A 62 19.10 1.31 -25.78
CA SER A 62 19.43 -0.11 -25.53
C SER A 62 20.09 -0.38 -24.17
N GLY A 63 20.59 0.65 -23.48
CA GLY A 63 21.11 0.56 -22.12
C GLY A 63 20.27 1.37 -21.13
N ASP A 64 20.94 1.96 -20.15
CA ASP A 64 20.32 2.87 -19.18
C ASP A 64 19.97 4.22 -19.82
N PHE A 65 18.92 4.85 -19.31
CA PHE A 65 18.57 6.23 -19.63
C PHE A 65 18.45 7.03 -18.33
N ARG A 66 19.38 7.97 -18.13
CA ARG A 66 19.43 8.87 -16.97
C ARG A 66 19.13 10.29 -17.41
N CYS A 67 18.13 10.91 -16.81
CA CYS A 67 17.78 12.31 -17.00
C CYS A 67 17.58 13.04 -15.65
N SER A 68 18.27 12.58 -14.61
CA SER A 68 18.17 13.13 -13.26
C SER A 68 18.66 14.57 -13.17
N ASP A 69 18.34 15.24 -12.06
CA ASP A 69 18.88 16.56 -11.72
C ASP A 69 18.68 17.62 -12.83
N ASN A 70 17.45 17.69 -13.32
CA ASN A 70 17.04 18.67 -14.32
C ASN A 70 15.84 19.49 -13.80
N GLN A 71 15.22 20.25 -14.69
CA GLN A 71 14.02 21.05 -14.41
C GLN A 71 12.82 20.51 -15.21
N LEU A 72 12.82 19.21 -15.52
CA LEU A 72 11.79 18.59 -16.36
C LEU A 72 10.44 18.63 -15.64
N THR A 73 9.41 19.07 -16.35
CA THR A 73 8.01 19.03 -15.89
C THR A 73 7.21 17.91 -16.56
N SER A 74 7.80 17.24 -17.54
CA SER A 74 7.23 16.12 -18.30
C SER A 74 8.36 15.20 -18.77
N LEU A 75 8.08 13.90 -18.91
CA LEU A 75 8.99 12.94 -19.54
C LEU A 75 8.89 12.92 -21.06
N LYS A 76 8.18 13.86 -21.68
CA LYS A 76 8.12 14.00 -23.13
C LYS A 76 9.55 14.06 -23.71
N GLY A 77 9.81 13.19 -24.68
CA GLY A 77 11.14 12.98 -25.27
C GLY A 77 11.88 11.75 -24.74
N CYS A 78 11.48 11.17 -23.60
CA CYS A 78 12.02 9.90 -23.11
C CYS A 78 11.75 8.74 -24.07
N PRO A 79 12.58 7.67 -24.04
CA PRO A 79 12.41 6.52 -24.91
C PRO A 79 11.13 5.74 -24.59
N LEU A 80 10.50 5.19 -25.62
CA LEU A 80 9.37 4.27 -25.47
C LEU A 80 9.86 2.86 -25.09
N GLU A 81 10.99 2.44 -25.68
CA GLU A 81 11.68 1.18 -25.39
C GLU A 81 13.00 1.43 -24.68
N LEU A 82 13.17 0.82 -23.51
CA LEU A 82 14.39 0.94 -22.71
C LEU A 82 14.95 -0.45 -22.35
N GLY A 83 16.25 -0.63 -22.54
CA GLY A 83 16.94 -1.89 -22.27
C GLY A 83 17.52 -2.03 -20.86
N GLY A 84 17.66 -0.94 -20.11
CA GLY A 84 18.28 -0.91 -18.78
C GLY A 84 17.46 -0.12 -17.75
N ASN A 85 18.16 0.58 -16.87
CA ASN A 85 17.57 1.40 -15.80
C ASN A 85 17.03 2.72 -16.36
N PHE A 86 15.91 3.19 -15.80
CA PHE A 86 15.35 4.51 -16.07
C PHE A 86 15.45 5.37 -14.83
N ASP A 87 16.17 6.48 -14.91
CA ASP A 87 16.33 7.43 -13.81
C ASP A 87 15.86 8.81 -14.27
N CYS A 88 14.77 9.29 -13.67
CA CYS A 88 14.25 10.64 -13.84
C CYS A 88 14.11 11.37 -12.49
N SER A 89 14.91 10.96 -11.50
CA SER A 89 14.91 11.54 -10.16
C SER A 89 15.30 13.04 -10.18
N TYR A 90 15.02 13.75 -9.09
CA TYR A 90 15.40 15.16 -8.92
C TYR A 90 14.94 16.07 -10.07
N ASN A 91 13.64 16.03 -10.35
CA ASN A 91 12.99 16.85 -11.38
C ASN A 91 11.75 17.56 -10.81
N GLN A 92 10.88 18.08 -11.67
CA GLN A 92 9.63 18.76 -11.30
C GLN A 92 8.41 18.06 -11.90
N LEU A 93 8.51 16.75 -12.11
CA LEU A 93 7.46 15.93 -12.70
C LEU A 93 6.25 15.87 -11.77
N ASN A 94 5.06 16.02 -12.33
CA ASN A 94 3.79 15.85 -11.60
C ASN A 94 3.04 14.56 -11.99
N SER A 95 3.48 13.90 -13.06
CA SER A 95 2.94 12.65 -13.59
C SER A 95 4.06 11.84 -14.25
N LEU A 96 3.76 10.56 -14.52
CA LEU A 96 4.62 9.65 -15.29
C LEU A 96 4.16 9.54 -16.75
N GLU A 97 3.41 10.52 -17.26
CA GLU A 97 3.07 10.56 -18.69
C GLU A 97 4.36 10.58 -19.53
N TYR A 98 4.41 9.77 -20.60
CA TYR A 98 5.58 9.52 -21.45
C TYR A 98 6.72 8.73 -20.79
N ALA A 99 6.52 8.13 -19.62
CA ALA A 99 7.45 7.12 -19.12
C ALA A 99 7.55 5.92 -20.08
N PRO A 100 8.70 5.21 -20.12
CA PRO A 100 8.85 3.98 -20.90
C PRO A 100 7.76 2.96 -20.56
N ILE A 101 7.25 2.24 -21.57
CA ILE A 101 6.13 1.29 -21.37
C ILE A 101 6.57 0.08 -20.54
N ARG A 102 7.85 -0.28 -20.63
CA ARG A 102 8.48 -1.41 -19.98
C ARG A 102 9.88 -1.02 -19.53
N ILE A 103 10.23 -1.39 -18.30
CA ILE A 103 11.56 -1.16 -17.73
C ILE A 103 12.12 -2.51 -17.28
N ASP A 104 13.21 -2.91 -17.94
CA ASP A 104 13.87 -4.18 -17.70
C ASP A 104 14.89 -4.14 -16.54
N GLY A 105 15.17 -2.95 -16.00
CA GLY A 105 15.98 -2.72 -14.81
C GLY A 105 15.21 -2.00 -13.70
N GLU A 106 15.88 -1.05 -13.04
CA GLU A 106 15.34 -0.17 -12.01
C GLU A 106 14.60 1.01 -12.64
N PHE A 107 13.56 1.49 -11.95
CA PHE A 107 12.90 2.76 -12.26
C PHE A 107 12.99 3.68 -11.05
N ASP A 108 13.77 4.75 -11.16
CA ASP A 108 13.83 5.83 -10.18
C ASP A 108 13.10 7.08 -10.68
N CYS A 109 12.03 7.46 -10.00
CA CYS A 109 11.36 8.75 -10.16
C CYS A 109 11.25 9.53 -8.83
N SER A 110 12.18 9.28 -7.91
CA SER A 110 12.23 9.94 -6.60
C SER A 110 12.46 11.45 -6.73
N TYR A 111 12.20 12.19 -5.64
CA TYR A 111 12.42 13.64 -5.57
C TYR A 111 11.75 14.41 -6.71
N ASN A 112 10.44 14.20 -6.85
CA ASN A 112 9.59 14.86 -7.83
C ASN A 112 8.32 15.41 -7.14
N LYS A 113 7.31 15.77 -7.92
CA LYS A 113 6.01 16.28 -7.45
C LYS A 113 4.87 15.36 -7.90
N ILE A 114 5.14 14.07 -8.08
CA ILE A 114 4.20 13.11 -8.64
C ILE A 114 3.07 12.88 -7.63
N THR A 115 1.83 13.01 -8.09
CA THR A 115 0.63 12.89 -7.25
C THR A 115 -0.11 11.56 -7.44
N THR A 116 0.17 10.87 -8.55
CA THR A 116 -0.46 9.61 -8.95
C THR A 116 0.52 8.76 -9.78
N LEU A 117 0.43 7.44 -9.64
CA LEU A 117 1.19 6.48 -10.45
C LEU A 117 0.48 6.15 -11.78
N GLN A 118 -0.49 6.96 -12.19
CA GLN A 118 -1.07 6.87 -13.51
C GLN A 118 0.04 6.98 -14.58
N ASN A 119 -0.01 6.08 -15.57
CA ASN A 119 1.00 5.90 -16.62
C ASN A 119 2.33 5.31 -16.14
N SER A 120 2.44 4.82 -14.90
CA SER A 120 3.58 3.98 -14.52
C SER A 120 3.63 2.70 -15.39
N PRO A 121 4.82 2.15 -15.65
CA PRO A 121 4.96 0.87 -16.33
C PRO A 121 4.18 -0.22 -15.60
N ARG A 122 3.58 -1.15 -16.35
CA ARG A 122 2.83 -2.25 -15.73
C ARG A 122 3.72 -3.23 -14.97
N GLU A 123 4.93 -3.43 -15.45
CA GLU A 123 5.92 -4.34 -14.88
C GLU A 123 7.29 -3.67 -14.83
N ILE A 124 7.97 -3.83 -13.68
CA ILE A 124 9.35 -3.38 -13.45
C ILE A 124 10.12 -4.58 -12.94
N ARG A 125 11.31 -4.85 -13.51
CA ARG A 125 12.06 -6.08 -13.21
C ARG A 125 12.93 -6.01 -11.96
N ALA A 126 13.37 -4.82 -11.56
CA ALA A 126 14.12 -4.61 -10.33
C ALA A 126 13.31 -3.69 -9.39
N ASP A 127 13.94 -2.65 -8.88
CA ASP A 127 13.34 -1.72 -7.93
C ASP A 127 12.50 -0.63 -8.62
N PHE A 128 11.46 -0.18 -7.91
CA PHE A 128 10.70 1.00 -8.28
C PHE A 128 10.75 2.04 -7.15
N ASP A 129 11.50 3.11 -7.37
CA ASP A 129 11.67 4.20 -6.41
C ASP A 129 10.78 5.39 -6.76
N CYS A 130 9.84 5.68 -5.86
CA CYS A 130 8.92 6.81 -5.86
C CYS A 130 9.04 7.64 -4.58
N ASN A 131 10.14 7.53 -3.84
CA ASN A 131 10.39 8.29 -2.62
C ASN A 131 10.28 9.80 -2.87
N ASP A 132 9.96 10.56 -1.82
CA ASP A 132 9.97 12.03 -1.86
C ASP A 132 9.10 12.60 -3.00
N ASN A 133 7.84 12.15 -3.02
CA ASN A 133 6.81 12.61 -3.95
C ASN A 133 5.56 13.05 -3.18
N GLN A 134 4.44 13.22 -3.87
CA GLN A 134 3.17 13.67 -3.30
C GLN A 134 2.06 12.63 -3.51
N LEU A 135 2.42 11.35 -3.58
CA LEU A 135 1.48 10.25 -3.79
C LEU A 135 0.52 10.17 -2.61
N THR A 136 -0.78 10.09 -2.90
CA THR A 136 -1.83 9.93 -1.88
C THR A 136 -2.35 8.50 -1.76
N SER A 137 -2.05 7.65 -2.77
CA SER A 137 -2.40 6.23 -2.81
C SER A 137 -1.44 5.49 -3.73
N LEU A 138 -1.41 4.16 -3.64
CA LEU A 138 -0.69 3.28 -4.57
C LEU A 138 -1.55 2.82 -5.75
N LYS A 139 -2.67 3.52 -6.00
CA LYS A 139 -3.51 3.25 -7.16
C LYS A 139 -2.69 3.42 -8.43
N PHE A 140 -2.85 2.47 -9.36
CA PHE A 140 -2.10 2.40 -10.62
C PHE A 140 -0.61 2.09 -10.50
N ALA A 141 -0.12 1.70 -9.32
CA ALA A 141 1.22 1.13 -9.21
C ALA A 141 1.36 -0.11 -10.14
N PRO A 142 2.59 -0.45 -10.56
CA PRO A 142 2.87 -1.64 -11.33
C PRO A 142 2.28 -2.88 -10.66
N VAL A 143 1.74 -3.81 -11.46
CA VAL A 143 1.17 -5.06 -10.92
C VAL A 143 2.28 -6.01 -10.44
N LYS A 144 3.49 -5.83 -10.96
CA LYS A 144 4.66 -6.64 -10.62
C LYS A 144 5.92 -5.77 -10.60
N ILE A 145 6.65 -5.87 -9.50
CA ILE A 145 7.95 -5.25 -9.24
C ILE A 145 8.87 -6.40 -8.80
N GLY A 146 10.00 -6.58 -9.49
CA GLY A 146 10.87 -7.72 -9.20
C GLY A 146 11.67 -7.56 -7.91
N GLY A 147 11.99 -6.33 -7.51
CA GLY A 147 12.63 -5.99 -6.23
C GLY A 147 11.67 -5.27 -5.28
N GLY A 148 12.11 -4.17 -4.69
CA GLY A 148 11.38 -3.35 -3.73
C GLY A 148 10.53 -2.25 -4.37
N LEU A 149 9.39 -1.93 -3.73
CA LEU A 149 8.64 -0.70 -3.98
C LEU A 149 8.99 0.33 -2.91
N PHE A 150 9.58 1.45 -3.29
CA PHE A 150 9.96 2.53 -2.38
C PHE A 150 9.03 3.71 -2.56
N VAL A 151 8.27 4.03 -1.51
CA VAL A 151 7.23 5.08 -1.50
C VAL A 151 7.32 5.90 -0.21
N GLN A 152 8.52 5.99 0.37
CA GLN A 152 8.78 6.75 1.58
C GLN A 152 8.54 8.24 1.34
N ARG A 153 8.24 8.98 2.42
CA ARG A 153 8.07 10.45 2.37
C ARG A 153 7.09 10.89 1.28
N ASN A 154 5.90 10.29 1.30
CA ASN A 154 4.76 10.64 0.45
C ASN A 154 3.57 11.08 1.33
N GLN A 155 2.36 11.12 0.77
CA GLN A 155 1.13 11.53 1.46
C GLN A 155 0.10 10.40 1.54
N ILE A 156 0.57 9.15 1.61
CA ILE A 156 -0.25 7.95 1.62
C ILE A 156 -0.89 7.76 3.01
N LYS A 157 -2.19 7.49 3.03
CA LYS A 157 -2.97 7.33 4.28
C LYS A 157 -3.33 5.89 4.61
N ASP A 158 -3.34 5.03 3.61
CA ASP A 158 -3.59 3.59 3.72
C ASP A 158 -2.94 2.87 2.54
N LEU A 159 -2.90 1.54 2.59
CA LEU A 159 -2.37 0.69 1.51
C LEU A 159 -3.50 0.01 0.72
N GLU A 160 -4.69 0.62 0.67
CA GLU A 160 -5.77 0.09 -0.15
C GLU A 160 -5.35 0.00 -1.63
N HIS A 161 -5.90 -0.99 -2.34
CA HIS A 161 -5.58 -1.29 -3.74
C HIS A 161 -4.15 -1.78 -4.02
N VAL A 162 -3.40 -2.23 -3.01
CA VAL A 162 -2.13 -2.94 -3.19
C VAL A 162 -2.39 -4.41 -3.57
N ASP A 163 -2.67 -4.66 -4.85
CA ASP A 163 -2.54 -6.00 -5.44
C ASP A 163 -1.13 -6.19 -6.07
N ILE A 164 -0.15 -5.45 -5.53
CA ILE A 164 1.21 -5.39 -6.07
C ILE A 164 2.00 -6.63 -5.62
N LYS A 165 2.68 -7.26 -6.58
CA LYS A 165 3.67 -8.30 -6.28
C LYS A 165 5.05 -7.66 -6.30
N THR A 166 5.67 -7.55 -5.14
CA THR A 166 7.07 -7.14 -4.96
C THR A 166 7.94 -8.37 -4.66
N GLY A 167 9.24 -8.29 -4.96
CA GLY A 167 10.23 -9.30 -4.56
C GLY A 167 10.76 -9.05 -3.15
N ASP A 168 11.07 -7.79 -2.83
CA ASP A 168 11.83 -7.41 -1.62
C ASP A 168 11.01 -6.58 -0.62
N GLY A 169 9.68 -6.52 -0.80
CA GLY A 169 8.76 -5.83 0.12
C GLY A 169 8.37 -4.41 -0.31
N ILE A 170 7.74 -3.68 0.62
CA ILE A 170 7.24 -2.31 0.41
C ILE A 170 7.86 -1.40 1.46
N TYR A 171 8.60 -0.39 1.02
CA TYR A 171 9.29 0.57 1.86
C TYR A 171 8.47 1.86 1.90
N CYS A 172 7.62 2.02 2.91
CA CYS A 172 6.61 3.09 2.94
C CYS A 172 6.69 4.02 4.15
N ARG A 173 7.83 4.05 4.85
CA ARG A 173 8.02 4.91 6.05
C ARG A 173 7.79 6.39 5.73
N GLU A 174 7.52 7.16 6.78
CA GLU A 174 7.33 8.61 6.71
C GLU A 174 6.13 9.01 5.84
N ASN A 175 5.05 8.22 5.88
CA ASN A 175 3.76 8.57 5.30
C ASN A 175 2.73 8.85 6.41
N PRO A 176 1.73 9.72 6.16
CA PRO A 176 0.68 10.06 7.12
C PRO A 176 -0.41 8.97 7.20
N PHE A 177 0.00 7.73 7.47
CA PHE A 177 -0.91 6.59 7.58
C PHE A 177 -1.94 6.79 8.71
N ILE A 178 -3.17 6.36 8.45
CA ILE A 178 -4.22 6.28 9.49
C ILE A 178 -3.80 5.24 10.55
N ASN A 179 -3.27 4.10 10.09
CA ASN A 179 -2.64 3.09 10.94
C ASN A 179 -1.12 3.29 10.92
N ASN A 180 -0.58 3.96 11.93
CA ASN A 180 0.85 4.31 11.98
C ASN A 180 1.80 3.11 12.05
N ILE A 181 1.31 1.89 12.31
CA ILE A 181 2.15 0.69 12.35
C ILE A 181 2.91 0.46 11.04
N TYR A 182 2.36 0.90 9.90
CA TYR A 182 3.00 0.82 8.59
C TYR A 182 4.32 1.62 8.51
N ASN A 183 4.54 2.61 9.38
CA ASN A 183 5.81 3.32 9.47
C ASN A 183 6.87 2.57 10.30
N GLU A 184 6.46 1.56 11.07
CA GLU A 184 7.32 0.84 12.04
C GLU A 184 7.69 -0.56 11.57
N LEU A 185 6.80 -1.21 10.81
CA LEU A 185 7.00 -2.56 10.29
C LEU A 185 8.21 -2.67 9.36
N ASP A 186 8.78 -3.86 9.33
CA ASP A 186 9.77 -4.22 8.33
C ASP A 186 9.09 -4.33 6.94
N PRO A 187 9.77 -3.93 5.85
CA PRO A 187 9.17 -3.89 4.50
C PRO A 187 8.53 -5.20 4.03
N GLU A 188 9.08 -6.34 4.47
CA GLU A 188 8.58 -7.68 4.15
C GLU A 188 7.29 -8.04 4.95
N GLU A 189 7.06 -7.41 6.10
CA GLU A 189 5.91 -7.65 6.98
C GLU A 189 4.69 -6.79 6.61
N ILE A 190 4.89 -5.69 5.88
CA ILE A 190 3.82 -4.77 5.47
C ILE A 190 2.68 -5.49 4.74
N LYS A 191 3.03 -6.33 3.77
CA LYS A 191 2.05 -7.04 2.94
C LYS A 191 1.27 -8.11 3.73
N PRO A 192 1.92 -9.02 4.48
CA PRO A 192 1.21 -9.94 5.37
C PRO A 192 0.28 -9.22 6.36
N TYR A 193 0.73 -8.11 6.96
CA TYR A 193 -0.07 -7.35 7.90
C TYR A 193 -1.32 -6.77 7.24
N PHE A 194 -1.16 -6.08 6.10
CA PHE A 194 -2.27 -5.48 5.36
C PHE A 194 -3.32 -6.52 4.93
N GLU A 195 -2.90 -7.69 4.43
CA GLU A 195 -3.83 -8.76 4.09
C GLU A 195 -4.60 -9.30 5.31
N SER A 196 -3.93 -9.39 6.46
CA SER A 196 -4.58 -9.79 7.72
C SER A 196 -5.60 -8.76 8.21
N GLU A 197 -5.28 -7.46 8.10
CA GLU A 197 -6.17 -6.35 8.44
C GLU A 197 -7.42 -6.34 7.53
N LYS A 198 -7.21 -6.51 6.22
CA LYS A 198 -8.28 -6.62 5.21
C LYS A 198 -9.22 -7.80 5.49
N LEU A 199 -8.68 -8.97 5.84
CA LEU A 199 -9.48 -10.14 6.21
C LEU A 199 -10.26 -9.91 7.51
N ALA A 200 -9.63 -9.33 8.53
CA ALA A 200 -10.28 -9.02 9.80
C ALA A 200 -11.47 -8.05 9.60
N ASN A 201 -11.28 -6.99 8.82
CA ASN A 201 -12.32 -6.03 8.49
C ASN A 201 -13.49 -6.68 7.73
N LYS A 202 -13.20 -7.59 6.80
CA LYS A 202 -14.23 -8.36 6.08
C LYS A 202 -15.05 -9.24 7.03
N LEU A 203 -14.38 -10.02 7.89
CA LEU A 203 -15.05 -10.87 8.89
C LEU A 203 -15.90 -10.04 9.85
N GLN A 204 -15.38 -8.89 10.30
CA GLN A 204 -16.11 -7.98 11.18
C GLN A 204 -17.38 -7.41 10.52
N ALA A 205 -17.37 -7.16 9.22
CA ALA A 205 -18.52 -6.71 8.46
C ALA A 205 -19.58 -7.81 8.22
N GLU A 206 -19.16 -9.07 8.18
CA GLU A 206 -20.03 -10.24 8.02
C GLU A 206 -20.63 -10.74 9.35
N LEU A 207 -20.07 -10.32 10.51
CA LEU A 207 -20.64 -10.67 11.81
C LEU A 207 -22.04 -10.08 11.97
N PRO A 208 -23.05 -10.88 12.39
CA PRO A 208 -24.38 -10.37 12.68
C PRO A 208 -24.28 -9.26 13.72
N LYS A 209 -24.94 -8.13 13.44
CA LYS A 209 -25.00 -7.01 14.39
C LYS A 209 -25.59 -7.54 15.69
N GLN A 210 -25.16 -7.04 16.85
CA GLN A 210 -25.69 -7.48 18.15
C GLN A 210 -27.23 -7.49 18.23
N ASP A 211 -27.89 -6.68 17.41
CA ASP A 211 -29.35 -6.64 17.29
C ASP A 211 -29.95 -7.84 16.54
N ASP A 212 -29.23 -8.50 15.62
CA ASP A 212 -29.69 -9.74 14.98
C ASP A 212 -29.79 -10.88 16.01
N PHE A 213 -28.90 -10.95 16.99
CA PHE A 213 -29.04 -11.91 18.09
C PHE A 213 -30.27 -11.63 18.95
N ARG A 214 -30.58 -10.36 19.26
CA ARG A 214 -31.83 -10.00 19.97
C ARG A 214 -33.06 -10.37 19.15
N THR A 215 -33.02 -10.16 17.84
CA THR A 215 -34.11 -10.48 16.91
C THR A 215 -34.31 -12.00 16.75
N ILE A 216 -33.23 -12.79 16.81
CA ILE A 216 -33.27 -14.26 16.85
C ILE A 216 -33.83 -14.75 18.20
N ILE A 217 -33.46 -14.11 19.31
CA ILE A 217 -33.98 -14.41 20.67
C ILE A 217 -35.48 -14.06 20.79
N ASP A 218 -35.94 -12.99 20.14
CA ASP A 218 -37.36 -12.59 20.06
C ASP A 218 -38.15 -13.32 18.96
N SER A 219 -37.56 -14.30 18.28
CA SER A 219 -38.24 -14.99 17.18
C SER A 219 -39.51 -15.69 17.68
N LYS A 220 -40.60 -15.53 16.91
CA LYS A 220 -41.89 -16.18 17.14
C LYS A 220 -41.76 -17.70 17.38
N GLN A 221 -40.73 -18.35 16.83
CA GLN A 221 -40.43 -19.76 17.06
C GLN A 221 -40.11 -20.10 18.53
N ILE A 222 -39.40 -19.24 19.26
CA ILE A 222 -39.12 -19.45 20.69
C ILE A 222 -40.36 -19.16 21.54
N GLN A 223 -41.14 -18.14 21.19
CA GLN A 223 -42.41 -17.86 21.87
C GLN A 223 -43.44 -18.99 21.66
N ASP A 224 -43.54 -19.53 20.45
CA ASP A 224 -44.39 -20.68 20.13
C ASP A 224 -43.92 -21.94 20.85
N LEU A 225 -42.61 -22.16 20.98
CA LEU A 225 -42.05 -23.28 21.76
C LEU A 225 -42.33 -23.11 23.26
N HIS A 226 -42.22 -21.90 23.81
CA HIS A 226 -42.57 -21.60 25.20
C HIS A 226 -44.07 -21.84 25.48
N ALA A 227 -44.94 -21.42 24.56
CA ALA A 227 -46.38 -21.67 24.64
C ALA A 227 -46.69 -23.19 24.60
N GLN A 228 -46.03 -23.95 23.72
CA GLN A 228 -46.16 -25.40 23.65
C GLN A 228 -45.69 -26.10 24.94
N ILE A 229 -44.60 -25.64 25.57
CA ILE A 229 -44.14 -26.17 26.86
C ILE A 229 -45.15 -25.87 27.97
N LEU A 230 -45.70 -24.65 28.03
CA LEU A 230 -46.73 -24.29 29.01
C LEU A 230 -48.01 -25.11 28.85
N GLU A 231 -48.44 -25.37 27.61
CA GLU A 231 -49.60 -26.20 27.33
C GLU A 231 -49.36 -27.67 27.69
N ARG A 232 -48.16 -28.19 27.40
CA ARG A 232 -47.73 -29.53 27.82
C ARG A 232 -47.66 -29.67 29.35
N ASN A 233 -47.33 -28.62 30.08
CA ASN A 233 -47.30 -28.64 31.54
C ASN A 233 -48.69 -28.53 32.20
N LYS A 234 -49.71 -28.08 31.47
CA LYS A 234 -51.11 -28.10 31.96
C LYS A 234 -51.74 -29.49 31.92
N THR A 235 -51.22 -30.40 31.09
CA THR A 235 -51.75 -31.75 30.91
C THR A 235 -51.04 -32.81 31.77
N VAL A 236 -50.05 -32.40 32.57
CA VAL A 236 -49.44 -33.26 33.59
C VAL A 236 -50.24 -33.16 34.87
N GLU A 237 -51.20 -34.06 35.06
CA GLU A 237 -51.77 -34.31 36.39
C GLU A 237 -50.66 -34.88 37.27
N ILE A 238 -50.19 -34.10 38.24
CA ILE A 238 -49.26 -34.57 39.27
C ILE A 238 -50.08 -35.47 40.20
N PRO A 239 -49.75 -36.77 40.34
CA PRO A 239 -50.47 -37.64 41.27
C PRO A 239 -50.31 -37.10 42.71
N ASP A 240 -51.41 -37.06 43.48
CA ASP A 240 -51.49 -36.52 44.86
C ASP A 240 -50.46 -37.10 45.84
N THR A 241 -49.81 -38.20 45.48
CA THR A 241 -48.74 -38.84 46.26
C THR A 241 -47.49 -37.98 46.44
N TYR A 242 -47.28 -36.92 45.64
CA TYR A 242 -46.09 -36.05 45.73
C TYR A 242 -46.30 -34.73 46.49
N ILE A 243 -47.53 -34.40 46.91
CA ILE A 243 -47.81 -33.15 47.65
C ILE A 243 -47.43 -33.25 49.14
N THR A 244 -47.36 -34.45 49.70
CA THR A 244 -47.15 -34.67 51.15
C THR A 244 -45.70 -34.54 51.61
N GLU A 245 -44.70 -34.66 50.74
CA GLU A 245 -43.29 -34.48 51.11
C GLU A 245 -42.85 -33.00 51.13
N ALA A 246 -43.52 -32.12 50.38
CA ALA A 246 -43.18 -30.69 50.29
C ALA A 246 -43.66 -29.85 51.49
N ASN A 247 -44.51 -30.41 52.37
CA ASN A 247 -45.10 -29.71 53.53
C ASN A 247 -44.45 -30.07 54.87
N LYS A 248 -43.30 -30.76 54.91
CA LYS A 248 -42.52 -30.90 56.15
C LYS A 248 -41.86 -29.56 56.52
N PRO A 249 -42.02 -29.04 57.75
CA PRO A 249 -41.35 -27.81 58.17
C PRO A 249 -39.82 -27.97 58.10
N LYS A 250 -39.15 -26.98 57.51
CA LYS A 250 -37.68 -26.92 57.46
C LYS A 250 -37.13 -26.55 58.84
N GLU A 251 -36.13 -27.28 59.33
CA GLU A 251 -35.41 -26.95 60.56
C GLU A 251 -34.67 -25.61 60.45
N ASP A 252 -34.68 -24.84 61.54
CA ASP A 252 -34.06 -23.51 61.63
C ASP A 252 -32.53 -23.57 61.50
N VAL A 253 -31.99 -22.87 60.49
CA VAL A 253 -30.54 -22.68 60.34
C VAL A 253 -30.09 -21.48 61.19
N LYS A 254 -29.25 -21.77 62.18
CA LYS A 254 -28.64 -20.80 63.11
C LYS A 254 -27.80 -19.74 62.37
N VAL A 255 -28.02 -18.47 62.75
CA VAL A 255 -27.18 -17.32 62.41
C VAL A 255 -25.80 -17.46 63.08
N ILE A 256 -24.73 -17.29 62.31
CA ILE A 256 -23.38 -17.04 62.85
C ILE A 256 -22.94 -15.65 62.41
N GLN A 257 -22.85 -14.73 63.39
CA GLN A 257 -22.06 -13.50 63.27
C GLN A 257 -20.63 -13.79 63.75
N ASN A 258 -19.61 -13.39 62.99
CA ASN A 258 -18.55 -12.47 63.46
C ASN A 258 -17.42 -12.30 62.44
N ASN A 259 -17.25 -11.04 62.02
CA ASN A 259 -16.02 -10.27 61.87
C ASN A 259 -14.66 -10.99 61.82
N GLU A 260 -13.97 -10.88 60.68
CA GLU A 260 -12.55 -10.52 60.65
C GLU A 260 -12.18 -9.91 59.27
N VAL A 261 -11.52 -8.75 59.32
CA VAL A 261 -11.07 -7.96 58.16
C VAL A 261 -9.75 -8.55 57.67
N VAL A 262 -9.68 -8.98 56.42
CA VAL A 262 -8.41 -9.32 55.77
C VAL A 262 -8.10 -8.29 54.69
N HIS A 263 -7.23 -7.34 55.01
CA HIS A 263 -6.52 -6.54 54.01
C HIS A 263 -5.50 -7.43 53.30
N GLN A 264 -5.73 -7.76 52.03
CA GLN A 264 -4.66 -8.23 51.14
C GLN A 264 -4.19 -7.06 50.26
N THR A 265 -2.97 -6.63 50.53
CA THR A 265 -2.18 -5.73 49.68
C THR A 265 -1.78 -6.45 48.39
N VAL A 266 -2.16 -5.90 47.25
CA VAL A 266 -1.74 -6.37 45.92
C VAL A 266 -0.33 -5.87 45.64
N ALA A 267 0.61 -6.77 45.37
CA ALA A 267 1.96 -6.41 44.93
C ALA A 267 1.97 -6.00 43.45
N PRO A 268 2.81 -5.02 43.03
CA PRO A 268 2.86 -4.59 41.63
C PRO A 268 3.53 -5.63 40.73
N VAL A 269 3.02 -5.73 39.50
CA VAL A 269 3.48 -6.61 38.43
C VAL A 269 4.91 -6.24 38.02
N GLN A 270 5.82 -7.21 38.01
CA GLN A 270 7.19 -7.04 37.49
C GLN A 270 7.20 -7.06 35.96
N GLU A 271 7.87 -6.08 35.35
CA GLU A 271 8.13 -6.01 33.91
C GLU A 271 8.96 -7.22 33.44
N ILE A 272 8.45 -7.92 32.43
CA ILE A 272 9.16 -9.01 31.74
C ILE A 272 9.99 -8.40 30.61
N LYS A 273 11.32 -8.42 30.74
CA LYS A 273 12.24 -8.05 29.64
C LYS A 273 12.26 -9.14 28.55
N PRO A 274 12.24 -8.77 27.26
CA PRO A 274 12.26 -9.74 26.17
C PRO A 274 13.61 -10.49 26.08
N ARG A 275 13.51 -11.81 25.92
CA ARG A 275 14.64 -12.73 25.73
C ARG A 275 15.13 -12.67 24.28
N ARG A 276 16.40 -12.31 24.07
CA ARG A 276 17.09 -12.51 22.78
C ARG A 276 17.15 -14.00 22.45
N MET A 277 16.63 -14.42 21.30
CA MET A 277 16.98 -15.72 20.72
C MET A 277 18.19 -15.56 19.80
N LYS A 278 19.15 -16.48 19.96
CA LYS A 278 20.33 -16.62 19.11
C LYS A 278 20.03 -17.60 17.98
N LEU A 279 20.63 -17.26 16.83
CA LEU A 279 20.72 -17.95 15.53
C LEU A 279 19.52 -17.74 14.63
#